data_AF-A0A7X7L1Q9-F1
#
_entry.id   AF-A0A7X7L1Q9-F1
#
_cell.length_a   1.000
_cell.length_b   1.000
_cell.length_c   1.000
_cell.angle_alpha   90.00
_cell.angle_beta   90.00
_cell.angle_gamma   90.00
#
_symmetry.space_group_name_H-M   'P 1'
#
loop_
_entity.id
_entity.type
_entity.pdbx_description
1 polymer ?
#
loop_
_entity_poly.entity_id
_entity_poly.type
_entity_poly.pdbx_seq_one_letter_code
_entity_poly.pdbx_strand_id
1 'polypeptide(L)' 'PQLLVINKCDLVDPSRALALQREFGGICVSALRCEGIDLLRSALTRWFSGSPEPVGAAPYLTPPLPAR' A
#
# COMPACT_ATOMS: atom_id res chain seq x y z
N PRO A 1 -2.14 -2.63 -16.96
CA PRO A 1 -1.91 -2.98 -15.53
C PRO A 1 -3.09 -2.41 -14.70
N GLN A 2 -3.45 -3.00 -13.57
CA GLN A 2 -4.64 -2.62 -12.76
C GLN A 2 -4.28 -2.44 -11.29
N LEU A 3 -4.71 -1.33 -10.66
CA LEU A 3 -4.47 -1.02 -9.25
C LEU A 3 -5.77 -1.20 -8.46
N LEU A 4 -5.78 -2.09 -7.49
CA LEU A 4 -6.94 -2.25 -6.61
C LEU A 4 -6.94 -1.19 -5.50
N VAL A 5 -8.01 -0.40 -5.45
CA VAL A 5 -8.24 0.58 -4.38
C VAL A 5 -9.44 0.13 -3.56
N ILE A 6 -9.21 -0.12 -2.27
CA ILE A 6 -10.23 -0.55 -1.32
C ILE A 6 -10.68 0.71 -0.57
N ASN A 7 -11.88 1.22 -0.89
CA ASN A 7 -12.40 2.44 -0.28
C ASN A 7 -13.24 2.14 0.97
N LYS A 8 -13.46 3.17 1.79
CA LYS A 8 -14.22 3.13 3.05
C LYS A 8 -13.52 2.32 4.15
N CYS A 9 -12.18 2.35 4.19
CA CYS A 9 -11.44 1.63 5.23
C CYS A 9 -11.67 2.20 6.65
N ASP A 10 -12.28 3.39 6.76
CA ASP A 10 -12.76 3.97 8.03
C ASP A 10 -13.97 3.24 8.63
N LEU A 11 -14.68 2.41 7.84
CA LEU A 11 -15.82 1.62 8.31
C LEU A 11 -15.44 0.23 8.83
N VAL A 12 -14.16 -0.14 8.73
CA VAL A 12 -13.66 -1.45 9.16
C VAL A 12 -12.50 -1.27 10.13
N ASP A 13 -12.31 -2.24 11.03
CA ASP A 13 -11.19 -2.20 11.96
C ASP A 13 -9.84 -2.11 11.23
N PRO A 14 -8.85 -1.35 11.75
CA PRO A 14 -7.54 -1.20 11.12
C PRO A 14 -6.84 -2.52 10.80
N SER A 15 -6.97 -3.52 11.68
CA SER A 15 -6.44 -4.87 11.48
C SER A 15 -7.07 -5.57 10.29
N ARG A 16 -8.36 -5.33 10.04
CA ARG A 16 -9.11 -5.89 8.92
C ARG A 16 -8.78 -5.16 7.61
N ALA A 17 -8.63 -3.84 7.65
CA ALA A 17 -8.13 -3.05 6.52
C ALA A 17 -6.75 -3.54 6.06
N LEU A 18 -5.84 -3.81 7.01
CA LEU A 18 -4.51 -4.35 6.72
C LEU A 18 -4.57 -5.77 6.15
N ALA A 19 -5.45 -6.63 6.66
CA ALA A 19 -5.65 -7.98 6.13
C ALA A 19 -6.14 -7.93 4.68
N LEU A 20 -7.13 -7.09 4.37
CA LEU A 20 -7.63 -6.90 3.00
C LEU A 20 -6.55 -6.38 2.06
N GLN A 21 -5.74 -5.43 2.52
CA GLN A 21 -4.60 -4.93 1.74
C GLN A 21 -3.58 -6.04 1.41
N ARG A 22 -3.30 -6.94 2.36
CA ARG A 22 -2.37 -8.08 2.15
C ARG A 22 -2.97 -9.17 1.27
N GLU A 23 -4.24 -9.49 1.45
CA GLU A 23 -4.95 -10.55 0.74
C GLU A 23 -5.09 -10.21 -0.75
N PHE A 24 -5.48 -8.98 -1.05
CA PHE A 24 -5.78 -8.56 -2.42
C PHE A 24 -4.67 -7.73 -3.09
N GLY A 25 -3.58 -7.42 -2.38
CA GLY A 25 -2.49 -6.61 -2.92
C GLY A 25 -2.93 -5.20 -3.34
N GLY A 26 -3.83 -4.59 -2.57
CA GLY A 26 -4.45 -3.30 -2.88
C GLY A 26 -3.97 -2.14 -2.00
N ILE A 27 -4.54 -0.95 -2.21
CA ILE A 27 -4.33 0.21 -1.33
C ILE A 27 -5.66 0.51 -0.63
N CYS A 28 -5.65 0.41 0.70
CA CYS A 28 -6.80 0.79 1.52
C CYS A 28 -6.83 2.31 1.70
N VAL A 29 -7.99 2.91 1.46
CA VAL A 29 -8.20 4.36 1.60
C VAL A 29 -9.54 4.66 2.27
N SER A 30 -9.62 5.83 2.90
CA SER A 30 -10.90 6.48 3.20
C SER A 30 -10.95 7.79 2.43
N ALA A 31 -11.74 7.83 1.35
CA ALA A 31 -11.92 9.07 0.59
C ALA A 31 -12.57 10.18 1.43
N LEU A 32 -13.46 9.82 2.37
CA LEU A 32 -14.14 10.75 3.25
C LEU A 32 -13.19 11.38 4.28
N ARG A 33 -12.27 10.57 4.84
CA ARG A 33 -11.31 11.01 5.87
C ARG A 33 -9.96 11.45 5.29
N CYS A 34 -9.78 11.31 3.97
CA CYS A 34 -8.51 11.48 3.28
C CYS A 34 -7.37 10.56 3.77
N GLU A 35 -7.70 9.41 4.38
CA GLU A 35 -6.71 8.44 4.84
C GLU A 35 -6.22 7.54 3.69
N GLY A 36 -4.91 7.23 3.69
CA GLY A 36 -4.30 6.38 2.65
C GLY A 36 -4.14 7.04 1.27
N ILE A 37 -4.62 8.28 1.09
CA ILE A 37 -4.56 9.00 -0.18
C ILE A 37 -3.12 9.31 -0.60
N ASP A 38 -2.21 9.57 0.35
CA ASP A 38 -0.79 9.79 0.05
C ASP A 38 -0.10 8.52 -0.46
N LEU A 39 -0.49 7.36 0.07
CA LEU A 39 -0.01 6.06 -0.40
C LEU A 39 -0.51 5.79 -1.83
N LEU A 40 -1.79 6.08 -2.10
CA LEU A 40 -2.36 5.99 -3.44
C LEU A 40 -1.65 6.92 -4.43
N ARG A 41 -1.41 8.18 -4.04
CA ARG A 41 -0.69 9.16 -4.87
C ARG A 41 0.75 8.71 -5.16
N SER A 42 1.44 8.21 -4.14
CA SER A 42 2.81 7.69 -4.28
C SER A 42 2.86 6.49 -5.21
N ALA A 43 1.92 5.54 -5.08
CA ALA A 43 1.83 4.38 -5.95
C ALA A 43 1.55 4.77 -7.41
N LEU A 44 0.59 5.67 -7.64
CA LEU A 44 0.29 6.19 -8.98
C LEU A 44 1.49 6.94 -9.58
N THR A 45 2.18 7.77 -8.79
CA THR A 45 3.35 8.52 -9.26
C THR A 45 4.44 7.56 -9.74
N ARG A 46 4.75 6.51 -8.97
CA ARG A 46 5.74 5.49 -9.33
C ARG A 46 5.32 4.69 -10.56
N TRP A 47 4.03 4.39 -10.68
CA TRP A 47 3.45 3.67 -11.80
C TRP A 47 3.61 4.46 -13.10
N PHE A 48 3.26 5.76 -13.09
CA PHE A 48 3.39 6.62 -14.26
C PHE A 48 4.84 7.01 -14.57
N SER A 49 5.73 6.99 -13.57
CA SER A 49 7.17 7.24 -13.79
C SER A 49 7.94 6.03 -14.33
N GLY A 50 7.29 4.87 -14.52
CA GLY A 50 7.93 3.66 -15.05
C GLY A 50 8.95 3.02 -14.10
N SER A 51 8.88 3.32 -12.79
CA SER A 51 9.81 2.75 -11.80
C SER A 51 9.32 1.36 -11.37
N PRO A 52 10.10 0.28 -11.56
CA PRO A 52 9.64 -1.11 -11.37
C PRO A 52 9.61 -1.60 -9.91
N GLU A 53 9.70 -0.73 -8.91
CA GLU A 53 9.77 -1.16 -7.50
C GLU A 53 8.39 -1.64 -7.00
N PRO A 54 8.27 -2.85 -6.42
CA PRO A 54 7.00 -3.43 -6.05
C PRO A 54 6.32 -2.66 -4.90
N VAL A 55 5.04 -2.30 -5.11
CA VAL A 55 4.17 -1.77 -4.05
C VAL A 55 3.92 -2.89 -3.04
N GLY A 56 4.72 -2.92 -1.97
CA GLY A 56 4.68 -3.97 -0.95
C GLY A 56 6.05 -4.39 -0.40
N ALA A 57 7.15 -4.03 -1.08
CA ALA A 57 8.48 -4.16 -0.49
C ALA A 57 8.66 -3.06 0.56
N ALA A 58 8.32 -3.38 1.80
CA ALA A 58 8.69 -2.55 2.94
C ALA A 58 10.23 -2.43 2.96
N PRO A 59 10.79 -1.19 2.93
CA PRO A 59 12.24 -0.98 3.06
C PRO A 59 12.81 -1.41 4.43
N TYR A 60 11.96 -1.85 5.35
CA TYR A 60 12.30 -2.18 6.73
C TYR A 60 12.21 -3.69 7.06
N LEU A 61 11.93 -4.55 6.07
CA LEU A 61 11.83 -6.00 6.27
C LEU A 61 13.08 -6.79 5.85
N THR A 62 14.16 -6.12 5.43
CA THR A 62 15.45 -6.78 5.28
C THR A 62 16.18 -6.70 6.61
N PRO A 63 16.28 -7.79 7.40
CA PRO A 63 17.23 -7.81 8.51
C PRO A 63 18.64 -7.58 7.93
N PRO A 64 19.52 -6.83 8.62
CA PRO A 64 20.89 -6.68 8.16
C PRO A 64 21.54 -8.06 8.04
N LEU A 65 22.04 -8.38 6.84
CA LEU A 65 22.84 -9.58 6.62
C LEU A 65 24.07 -9.52 7.55
N PRO A 66 24.44 -10.62 8.23
CA PRO A 66 25.60 -10.61 9.11
C PRO A 66 26.85 -10.24 8.32
N ALA A 67 27.59 -9.26 8.83
CA ALA A 67 28.90 -8.91 8.32
C ALA A 67 29.84 -10.11 8.47
N ARG A 68 30.56 -10.45 7.38
CA ARG A 68 31.58 -11.50 7.35
C ARG A 68 32.73 -11.19 8.29
#